data_AF-A0A7T5RAK0-F1
#
_entry.id   AF-A0A7T5RAK0-F1
#
_cell.length_a   1.000
_cell.length_b   1.000
_cell.length_c   1.000
_cell.angle_alpha   90.00
_cell.angle_beta   90.00
_cell.angle_gamma   90.00
#
_symmetry.space_group_name_H-M   'P 1'
#
loop_
_entity.id
_entity.type
_entity.pdbx_description
1 polymer ?
#
loop_
_entity_poly.entity_id
_entity_poly.type
_entity_poly.pdbx_seq_one_letter_code
_entity_poly.pdbx_strand_id
1 'polypeptide(L)'
;MGNNIPGYNSAQPIQFQNLDALLWGVVKTLQYYSLPVMALSIAVLGIALIASGDDTERKSKLRGWIFNILIGGLLVFGATTLASILKQFLGGAA
;
A
#
# COMPACT_ATOMS: atom_id res chain seq x y z
N MET A 1 -5.10 -40.89 -30.90
CA MET A 1 -5.55 -41.41 -29.59
C MET A 1 -4.97 -40.47 -28.54
N GLY A 2 -5.73 -39.44 -28.14
CA GLY A 2 -5.29 -38.48 -27.13
C GLY A 2 -5.57 -39.05 -25.74
N ASN A 3 -4.53 -39.23 -24.94
CA ASN A 3 -4.66 -39.72 -23.57
C ASN A 3 -5.26 -38.61 -22.70
N ASN A 4 -6.57 -38.63 -22.53
CA ASN A 4 -7.26 -37.76 -21.57
C ASN A 4 -6.98 -38.25 -20.15
N ILE A 5 -6.00 -37.63 -19.48
CA ILE A 5 -5.74 -37.84 -18.05
C ILE A 5 -6.93 -37.25 -17.26
N PRO A 6 -7.67 -38.05 -16.47
CA PRO A 6 -8.78 -37.57 -15.66
C PRO A 6 -8.29 -36.52 -14.66
N GLY A 7 -8.83 -35.30 -14.72
CA GLY A 7 -8.48 -34.20 -13.81
C GLY A 7 -7.87 -32.95 -14.48
N TYR A 8 -7.40 -33.05 -15.72
CA TYR A 8 -6.85 -31.89 -16.45
C TYR A 8 -7.91 -30.84 -16.82
N ASN A 9 -9.18 -31.23 -16.99
CA ASN A 9 -10.30 -30.32 -17.24
C ASN A 9 -10.87 -29.64 -15.97
N SER A 10 -10.45 -30.09 -14.78
CA SER A 10 -10.86 -29.53 -13.49
C SER A 10 -9.77 -28.66 -12.83
N ALA A 11 -8.57 -28.65 -13.40
CA ALA A 11 -7.60 -27.62 -13.07
C ALA A 11 -8.03 -26.34 -13.78
N GLN A 12 -8.83 -25.50 -13.12
CA GLN A 12 -9.11 -24.15 -13.60
C GLN A 12 -7.76 -23.44 -13.78
N PRO A 13 -7.32 -23.16 -15.03
CA PRO A 13 -6.08 -22.42 -15.24
C PRO A 13 -6.20 -21.10 -14.48
N ILE A 14 -5.13 -20.70 -13.77
CA ILE A 14 -5.13 -19.54 -12.87
C ILE A 14 -5.83 -18.37 -13.57
N GLN A 15 -7.06 -18.10 -13.14
CA GLN A 15 -7.88 -17.10 -13.79
C GLN A 15 -7.28 -15.74 -13.40
N PHE A 16 -6.80 -14.99 -14.39
CA PHE A 16 -6.20 -13.66 -14.17
C PHE A 16 -7.11 -12.72 -13.37
N GLN A 17 -8.42 -12.96 -13.38
CA GLN A 17 -9.41 -12.27 -12.57
C GLN A 17 -9.23 -12.50 -11.06
N ASN A 18 -8.87 -13.71 -10.63
CA ASN A 18 -8.59 -14.02 -9.24
C ASN A 18 -7.25 -13.42 -8.81
N LEU A 19 -6.26 -13.36 -9.71
CA LEU A 19 -4.98 -12.69 -9.46
C LEU A 19 -5.16 -11.17 -9.32
N ASP A 20 -5.96 -10.54 -10.18
CA ASP A 20 -6.26 -9.11 -10.10
C ASP A 20 -7.03 -8.78 -8.81
N ALA A 21 -7.99 -9.63 -8.41
CA ALA A 21 -8.72 -9.47 -7.16
C ALA A 21 -7.81 -9.59 -5.92
N LEU A 22 -6.88 -10.53 -5.92
CA LEU A 22 -5.90 -10.69 -4.84
C LEU A 22 -4.93 -9.51 -4.78
N LEU A 23 -4.42 -9.06 -5.93
CA LEU A 23 -3.52 -7.90 -6.01
C LEU A 23 -4.22 -6.63 -5.51
N TRP A 24 -5.46 -6.40 -5.95
CA TRP A 24 -6.27 -5.29 -5.48
C TRP A 24 -6.63 -5.40 -4.00
N GLY A 25 -6.86 -6.62 -3.50
CA GLY A 25 -7.07 -6.90 -2.09
C GLY A 25 -5.89 -6.41 -1.27
N VAL A 26 -4.66 -6.84 -1.63
CA VAL A 26 -3.41 -6.46 -0.96
C VAL A 26 -3.18 -4.95 -0.99
N VAL A 27 -3.40 -4.28 -2.12
CA VAL A 27 -3.26 -2.83 -2.24
C VAL A 27 -4.22 -2.11 -1.29
N LYS A 28 -5.48 -2.53 -1.21
CA LYS A 28 -6.46 -1.93 -0.30
C LYS A 28 -6.12 -2.15 1.17
N THR A 29 -5.67 -3.35 1.56
CA THR A 29 -5.24 -3.59 2.94
C THR A 29 -4.02 -2.76 3.31
N LEU A 30 -3.01 -2.70 2.43
CA LEU A 30 -1.84 -1.83 2.63
C LEU A 30 -2.24 -0.36 2.80
N GLN A 31 -3.17 0.14 1.98
CA GLN A 31 -3.66 1.50 2.11
C GLN A 31 -4.37 1.71 3.46
N TYR A 32 -5.28 0.79 3.84
CA TYR A 32 -6.04 0.88 5.08
C TYR A 32 -5.14 0.91 6.32
N TYR A 33 -4.10 0.07 6.34
CA TYR A 33 -3.15 0.01 7.45
C TYR A 33 -2.04 1.07 7.38
N SER A 34 -1.82 1.73 6.23
CA SER A 34 -0.78 2.76 6.10
C SER A 34 -1.03 3.96 7.00
N LEU A 35 -2.28 4.46 7.07
CA LEU A 35 -2.67 5.61 7.89
C LEU A 35 -2.35 5.45 9.37
N PRO A 36 -2.83 4.38 10.05
CA PRO A 36 -2.55 4.19 11.47
C PRO A 36 -1.06 3.97 11.74
N VAL A 37 -0.35 3.25 10.87
CA VAL A 37 1.10 3.04 11.01
C VAL A 37 1.87 4.36 10.90
N MET A 38 1.48 5.23 9.96
CA MET A 38 2.06 6.58 9.84
C MET A 38 1.75 7.43 11.07
N ALA A 39 0.52 7.42 11.55
CA ALA A 39 0.12 8.18 12.74
C ALA A 39 0.93 7.76 13.98
N LEU A 40 1.10 6.46 14.20
CA LEU A 40 1.93 5.92 15.29
C LEU A 40 3.41 6.31 15.12
N SER A 41 3.93 6.22 13.89
CA SER A 41 5.32 6.59 13.60
C SER A 41 5.59 8.06 13.90
N ILE A 42 4.69 8.97 13.48
CA ILE A 42 4.79 10.39 13.77
C ILE A 42 4.66 10.67 15.27
N ALA A 43 3.76 9.99 15.98
CA ALA A 43 3.61 10.15 17.42
C ALA A 43 4.90 9.77 18.18
N VAL A 44 5.51 8.64 17.83
CA VAL A 44 6.78 8.19 18.43
C VAL A 44 7.91 9.16 18.10
N LEU A 45 8.02 9.61 16.85
CA LEU A 45 9.04 10.57 16.44
C LEU A 45 8.83 11.95 17.10
N GLY A 46 7.58 12.36 17.32
CA GLY A 46 7.23 13.59 18.03
C GLY A 46 7.65 13.55 19.51
N ILE A 47 7.40 12.43 20.19
CA ILE A 47 7.87 12.21 21.57
C ILE A 47 9.40 12.22 21.62
N ALA A 48 10.06 11.53 20.68
CA ALA A 48 11.53 11.53 20.59
C ALA A 48 12.10 12.93 20.31
N LEU A 49 11.39 13.76 19.54
CA LEU A 49 11.80 15.13 19.23
C LEU A 49 11.71 16.05 20.45
N ILE A 50 10.71 15.88 21.30
CA ILE A 50 10.61 16.58 22.59
C ILE A 50 11.71 16.10 23.54
N ALA A 51 11.92 14.78 23.63
CA ALA A 51 12.94 14.19 24.50
C ALA A 51 14.38 14.54 24.10
N SER A 52 14.63 14.86 22.82
CA SER A 52 15.97 15.18 22.31
C SER A 52 16.57 16.51 22.80
N GLY A 53 15.82 17.34 23.53
CA GLY A 53 16.41 18.45 24.30
C GLY A 53 17.27 19.40 23.47
N ASP A 54 18.55 19.56 23.79
CA ASP A 54 19.47 20.48 23.10
C ASP A 54 20.23 19.86 21.91
N ASP A 55 19.96 18.58 21.60
CA ASP A 55 20.58 17.88 20.49
C ASP A 55 19.96 18.31 19.15
N THR A 56 20.50 19.40 18.61
CA THR A 56 20.05 20.02 17.35
C THR A 56 20.22 19.10 16.14
N GLU A 57 21.22 18.23 16.13
CA GLU A 57 21.46 17.27 15.06
C GLU A 57 20.38 16.17 15.05
N ARG A 58 20.09 15.58 16.22
CA ARG A 58 18.98 14.62 16.35
C ARG A 58 17.64 15.23 15.99
N LYS A 59 17.36 16.47 16.41
CA LYS A 59 16.12 17.18 16.06
C LYS A 59 15.97 17.38 14.55
N SER A 60 17.04 17.78 13.86
CA SER A 60 17.02 17.96 12.41
C SER A 60 16.70 16.65 11.69
N LYS A 61 17.36 15.56 12.10
CA LYS A 61 17.12 14.22 11.53
C LYS A 61 15.70 13.73 11.78
N LEU A 62 15.18 13.90 13.00
CA LEU A 62 13.80 13.52 13.36
C LEU A 62 12.76 14.32 12.57
N ARG A 63 12.97 15.62 12.35
CA ARG A 63 12.11 16.43 11.48
C ARG A 63 12.13 15.91 10.04
N GLY A 64 13.30 15.59 9.50
CA GLY A 64 13.43 15.00 8.17
C GLY A 64 12.66 13.68 8.04
N TRP A 65 12.72 12.83 9.06
CA TRP A 65 11.95 11.58 9.09
C TRP A 65 10.43 11.81 9.11
N ILE A 66 9.95 12.77 9.91
CA ILE A 66 8.54 13.15 9.94
C ILE A 66 8.08 13.66 8.55
N PHE A 67 8.88 14.52 7.91
CA PHE A 67 8.57 15.01 6.56
C PHE A 67 8.53 13.90 5.52
N ASN A 68 9.48 12.95 5.57
CA ASN A 68 9.49 11.81 4.65
C ASN A 68 8.25 10.92 4.82
N ILE A 69 7.78 10.71 6.05
CA ILE A 69 6.55 9.94 6.31
C ILE A 69 5.32 10.68 5.76
N LEU A 70 5.24 12.00 5.94
CA LEU A 70 4.14 12.81 5.40
C LEU A 70 4.11 12.77 3.87
N ILE A 71 5.27 12.89 3.22
CA ILE A 71 5.39 12.78 1.76
C ILE A 71 5.01 11.37 1.29
N GLY A 72 5.50 10.33 1.98
CA GLY A 72 5.13 8.94 1.69
C GLY A 72 3.63 8.70 1.79
N GLY A 73 2.97 9.24 2.82
CA GLY A 73 1.52 9.18 2.98
C GLY A 73 0.77 9.86 1.84
N LEU A 74 1.19 11.07 1.46
CA LEU A 74 0.61 11.79 0.32
C LEU A 74 0.73 10.97 -0.98
N LEU A 75 1.88 10.34 -1.22
CA LEU A 75 2.11 9.49 -2.39
C LEU A 75 1.22 8.24 -2.38
N VAL A 76 1.07 7.55 -1.24
CA VAL A 76 0.20 6.38 -1.11
C VAL A 76 -1.27 6.76 -1.37
N PHE A 77 -1.73 7.87 -0.79
CA PHE A 77 -3.08 8.38 -1.04
C PHE A 77 -3.28 8.74 -2.52
N GLY A 78 -2.35 9.49 -3.10
CA GLY A 78 -2.40 9.91 -4.51
C GLY A 78 -2.38 8.72 -5.48
N ALA A 79 -1.54 7.71 -5.21
CA ALA A 79 -1.49 6.49 -6.01
C ALA A 79 -2.82 5.73 -5.95
N THR A 80 -3.48 5.70 -4.80
CA THR A 80 -4.72 4.93 -4.66
C THR A 80 -5.93 5.63 -5.28
N THR A 81 -6.01 6.96 -5.20
CA THR A 81 -7.02 7.74 -5.93
C THR A 81 -6.83 7.57 -7.43
N LEU A 82 -5.60 7.67 -7.95
CA LEU A 82 -5.29 7.41 -9.36
C LEU A 82 -5.65 5.98 -9.78
N ALA A 83 -5.28 4.96 -8.99
CA ALA A 83 -5.62 3.57 -9.26
C ALA A 83 -7.13 3.31 -9.27
N SER A 84 -7.87 3.99 -8.38
CA SER A 84 -9.34 3.91 -8.33
C SER A 84 -9.99 4.53 -9.56
N ILE A 85 -9.50 5.70 -9.98
CA ILE A 85 -9.94 6.38 -11.21
C ILE A 85 -9.64 5.49 -12.42
N LEU A 86 -8.41 4.98 -12.56
CA LEU A 86 -8.02 4.08 -13.65
C LEU A 86 -8.89 2.83 -13.68
N LYS A 87 -9.20 2.21 -12.54
CA LYS A 87 -10.08 1.05 -12.49
C LYS A 87 -11.52 1.39 -12.89
N GLN A 88 -12.01 2.58 -12.56
CA GLN A 88 -13.33 3.04 -12.99
C GLN A 88 -13.38 3.30 -14.50
N PHE A 89 -12.31 3.86 -15.08
CA PHE A 89 -12.21 4.09 -16.53
C PHE A 89 -11.99 2.79 -17.32
N LEU A 90 -11.18 1.86 -16.82
CA LEU A 90 -10.88 0.58 -17.47
C LEU A 90 -11.99 -0.47 -17.26
N GLY A 91 -12.69 -0.43 -16.12
CA GLY A 91 -13.80 -1.32 -15.78
C GLY A 91 -15.18 -0.81 -16.20
N GLY A 92 -15.29 0.47 -16.58
CA GLY A 92 -16.51 1.11 -17.08
C GLY A 92 -16.63 1.17 -18.61
N ALA A 93 -15.70 0.55 -19.35
CA ALA A 93 -15.76 0.39 -20.80
C ALA A 93 -16.35 -0.98 -21.19
N ALA A 94 -17.53 -1.31 -20.64
CA ALA A 94 -18.38 -2.41 -21.06
C ALA A 94 -19.79 -1.86 -21.33
#